data_AF-A0A2S9F6C9-F1
#
_entry.id   AF-A0A2S9F6C9-F1
#
_cell.length_a   1.000
_cell.length_b   1.000
_cell.length_c   1.000
_cell.angle_alpha   90.00
_cell.angle_beta   90.00
_cell.angle_gamma   90.00
#
_symmetry.space_group_name_H-M   'P 1'
#
loop_
_entity.id
_entity.type
_entity.pdbx_description
1 polymer ?
#
loop_
_entity_poly.entity_id
_entity_poly.type
_entity_poly.pdbx_seq_one_letter_code
_entity_poly.pdbx_strand_id
1 'polypeptide(L)'
;MTVVALGVPSVQRPPSAAPADGPLVDTFGRIATDLRVSLTDLCNLRCTYCMPAEGLDWLPSDQKLQPDELARLLRIAVTRLGITSVRFTGGEP
;
A
#
# COMPACT_ATOMS: atom_id res chain seq x y z
N MET A 1 5.24 -35.52 -2.69
CA MET A 1 4.70 -34.32 -2.03
C MET A 1 3.88 -33.57 -3.06
N THR A 2 2.56 -33.67 -2.95
CA THR A 2 1.63 -33.15 -3.95
C THR A 2 1.48 -31.66 -3.74
N VAL A 3 1.93 -30.87 -4.71
CA VAL A 3 1.77 -29.41 -4.68
C VAL A 3 0.30 -29.13 -5.01
N VAL A 4 -0.50 -28.83 -3.98
CA VAL A 4 -1.86 -28.32 -4.17
C VAL A 4 -1.72 -26.89 -4.68
N ALA A 5 -1.95 -26.68 -5.97
CA ALA A 5 -2.07 -25.36 -6.54
C ALA A 5 -3.37 -24.73 -6.01
N LEU A 6 -3.25 -23.98 -4.91
CA LEU A 6 -4.28 -23.02 -4.50
C LEU A 6 -4.26 -21.90 -5.55
N GLY A 7 -5.03 -22.10 -6.63
CA GLY A 7 -5.12 -21.13 -7.72
C GLY A 7 -5.37 -19.74 -7.16
N VAL A 8 -4.56 -18.76 -7.58
CA VAL A 8 -4.76 -17.37 -7.20
C VAL A 8 -6.08 -16.94 -7.83
N PRO A 9 -7.08 -16.48 -7.04
CA PRO A 9 -8.34 -16.03 -7.61
C PRO A 9 -8.06 -14.84 -8.54
N SER A 10 -8.19 -15.05 -9.84
CA SER A 10 -8.05 -13.98 -10.82
C SER A 10 -9.36 -13.20 -10.86
N VAL A 11 -9.40 -12.05 -10.19
CA VAL A 11 -10.51 -11.11 -10.35
C VAL A 11 -10.33 -10.41 -11.70
N GLN A 12 -10.93 -10.95 -12.76
CA GLN A 12 -11.04 -10.23 -14.03
C GLN A 12 -12.15 -9.19 -13.90
N ARG A 13 -11.78 -7.90 -13.84
CA ARG A 13 -12.73 -6.80 -13.81
C ARG A 13 -12.38 -5.78 -14.88
N PRO A 14 -13.36 -5.30 -15.68
CA PRO A 14 -13.14 -4.15 -16.54
C PRO A 14 -12.82 -2.92 -15.68
N PRO A 15 -11.89 -2.04 -16.10
CA PRO A 15 -11.56 -0.85 -15.34
C PRO A 15 -12.83 0.00 -15.15
N SER A 16 -13.21 0.19 -13.88
CA SER A 16 -14.19 1.21 -13.51
C SER A 16 -13.49 2.56 -13.47
N ALA A 17 -14.19 3.63 -13.83
CA ALA A 17 -13.71 4.98 -13.54
C ALA A 17 -13.41 5.10 -12.03
N ALA A 18 -12.27 5.71 -11.70
CA ALA A 18 -11.94 6.00 -10.32
C ALA A 18 -12.96 7.02 -9.76
N PRO A 19 -13.38 6.89 -8.49
CA PRO A 19 -14.27 7.86 -7.89
C PRO A 19 -13.58 9.23 -7.84
N ALA A 20 -14.31 10.28 -8.22
CA ALA A 20 -13.82 11.66 -8.13
C ALA A 20 -13.86 12.18 -6.69
N ASP A 21 -14.90 11.79 -5.95
CA ASP A 21 -15.18 12.14 -4.56
C ASP A 21 -16.00 11.02 -3.89
N GLY A 22 -16.08 11.06 -2.56
CA GLY A 22 -16.86 10.12 -1.76
C GLY A 22 -16.03 8.96 -1.20
N PRO A 23 -16.61 8.15 -0.29
CA PRO A 23 -15.87 7.08 0.37
C PRO A 23 -15.38 6.03 -0.61
N LEU A 24 -14.18 5.51 -0.37
CA LEU A 24 -13.65 4.37 -1.12
C LEU A 24 -14.35 3.09 -0.67
N VAL A 25 -15.33 2.65 -1.45
CA VAL A 25 -16.08 1.41 -1.21
C VAL A 25 -15.54 0.29 -2.09
N ASP A 26 -15.16 -0.83 -1.48
CA ASP A 26 -14.72 -2.01 -2.21
C ASP A 26 -15.89 -2.91 -2.65
N THR A 27 -15.60 -4.01 -3.33
CA THR A 27 -16.62 -4.95 -3.84
C THR A 27 -17.34 -5.74 -2.75
N PHE A 28 -16.81 -5.76 -1.53
CA PHE A 28 -17.42 -6.39 -0.37
C PHE A 28 -18.24 -5.39 0.45
N GLY A 29 -18.38 -4.15 -0.02
CA GLY A 29 -19.11 -3.08 0.66
C GLY A 29 -18.36 -2.47 1.84
N ARG A 30 -17.06 -2.72 1.97
CA ARG A 30 -16.22 -2.13 3.03
C ARG A 30 -15.80 -0.73 2.61
N ILE A 31 -15.80 0.19 3.57
CA ILE A 31 -15.31 1.56 3.39
C ILE A 31 -13.86 1.63 3.86
N ALA A 32 -12.95 2.05 3.00
CA ALA A 32 -11.57 2.31 3.40
C ALA A 32 -11.50 3.65 4.13
N THR A 33 -11.12 3.60 5.41
CA THR A 33 -10.91 4.77 6.28
C THR A 33 -9.45 4.97 6.67
N ASP A 34 -8.64 3.93 6.51
CA ASP A 34 -7.26 3.86 6.96
C ASP A 34 -6.30 3.83 5.78
N LEU A 35 -5.32 4.73 5.79
CA LEU A 35 -4.27 4.82 4.78
C LEU A 35 -2.91 4.49 5.42
N ARG A 36 -2.35 3.34 5.04
CA ARG A 36 -0.98 2.97 5.37
C ARG A 36 -0.04 3.50 4.29
N VAL A 37 0.92 4.31 4.70
CA VAL A 37 1.93 4.87 3.82
C VAL A 37 3.26 4.20 4.12
N SER A 38 3.86 3.56 3.12
CA SER A 38 5.21 3.02 3.20
C SER A 38 6.20 4.07 2.71
N LEU A 39 6.97 4.67 3.62
CA LEU A 39 7.91 5.75 3.30
C LEU A 39 9.25 5.24 2.78
N THR A 40 9.67 4.10 3.30
CA THR A 40 10.97 3.50 3.01
C THR A 40 10.86 1.99 3.08
N ASP A 41 11.76 1.31 2.41
CA ASP A 41 11.98 -0.13 2.49
C ASP A 41 13.18 -0.49 3.38
N LEU A 42 14.01 0.50 3.74
CA LEU A 42 15.16 0.32 4.62
C LEU A 42 14.74 0.08 6.07
N CYS A 43 15.34 -0.91 6.71
CA CYS A 43 15.17 -1.18 8.15
C CYS A 43 16.54 -1.42 8.79
N ASN A 44 16.70 -0.96 10.03
CA ASN A 44 17.89 -1.22 10.86
C ASN A 44 17.87 -2.61 11.53
N LEU A 45 16.78 -3.37 11.40
CA LEU A 45 16.63 -4.73 11.93
C LEU A 45 16.63 -5.78 10.80
N ARG A 46 16.91 -7.04 11.15
CA ARG A 46 16.88 -8.21 10.27
C ARG A 46 16.03 -9.33 10.88
N CYS A 47 14.75 -9.02 11.03
CA CYS A 47 13.79 -9.95 11.61
C CYS A 47 13.55 -11.12 10.66
N THR A 48 13.75 -12.36 11.10
CA THR A 48 13.63 -13.58 10.27
C THR A 48 12.29 -13.73 9.55
N TYR A 49 11.22 -13.15 10.07
CA TYR A 49 9.87 -13.20 9.49
C TYR A 49 9.50 -11.98 8.63
N CYS A 50 10.37 -10.97 8.53
CA CYS A 50 10.06 -9.71 7.86
C CYS A 50 11.18 -9.29 6.90
N MET A 51 12.42 -9.26 7.37
CA MET A 51 13.59 -8.87 6.59
C MET A 51 14.70 -9.93 6.72
N PRO A 52 14.84 -10.83 5.73
CA PRO A 52 15.83 -11.90 5.77
C PRO A 52 17.26 -11.36 5.87
N ALA A 53 18.18 -12.17 6.42
CA ALA A 53 19.55 -11.75 6.68
C ALA A 53 20.33 -11.48 5.39
N GLU A 54 19.95 -12.16 4.31
CA GLU A 54 20.47 -11.99 2.95
C GLU A 54 20.09 -10.62 2.36
N GLY A 55 19.16 -9.89 3.00
CA GLY A 55 18.66 -8.60 2.54
C GLY A 55 17.57 -8.72 1.48
N LEU A 56 17.07 -7.57 1.04
CA LEU A 56 16.14 -7.42 -0.07
C LEU A 56 16.77 -6.47 -1.10
N ASP A 57 16.34 -6.58 -2.36
CA ASP A 57 16.68 -5.59 -3.37
C ASP A 57 15.99 -4.27 -3.00
N TRP A 58 16.79 -3.30 -2.57
CA TRP A 58 16.28 -1.99 -2.18
C TRP A 58 15.73 -1.24 -3.40
N LEU A 59 14.61 -0.57 -3.19
CA LEU A 59 14.00 0.29 -4.17
C LEU A 59 14.92 1.49 -4.44
N PRO A 60 15.30 1.73 -5.71
CA PRO A 60 16.02 2.93 -6.09
C PRO A 60 15.30 4.20 -5.62
N SER A 61 16.06 5.22 -5.21
CA SER A 61 15.50 6.44 -4.62
C SER A 61 14.58 7.22 -5.58
N ASP A 62 14.81 7.11 -6.89
CA ASP A 62 14.00 7.72 -7.94
C ASP A 62 12.66 7.01 -8.17
N GLN A 63 12.49 5.79 -7.64
CA GLN A 63 11.22 5.07 -7.64
C GLN A 63 10.40 5.29 -6.37
N LYS A 64 10.96 6.00 -5.38
CA LYS A 64 10.24 6.39 -4.15
C LYS A 64 9.47 7.68 -4.40
N LEU A 65 8.28 7.76 -3.84
CA LEU A 65 7.48 8.99 -3.85
C LEU A 65 8.24 10.10 -3.12
N GLN A 66 8.32 11.26 -3.76
CA GLN A 66 8.86 12.45 -3.14
C GLN A 66 7.89 13.02 -2.09
N PRO A 67 8.39 13.81 -1.11
CA PRO A 67 7.55 14.33 -0.04
C PRO A 67 6.35 15.16 -0.51
N ASP A 68 6.50 15.91 -1.61
CA ASP A 68 5.46 16.72 -2.23
C ASP A 68 4.38 15.86 -2.92
N GLU A 69 4.80 14.79 -3.60
CA GLU A 69 3.89 13.80 -4.17
C GLU A 69 3.08 13.11 -3.07
N LEU A 70 3.74 12.71 -1.99
CA LEU A 70 3.07 12.12 -0.83
C LEU A 70 2.07 13.09 -0.21
N ALA A 71 2.46 14.35 0.03
CA ALA A 71 1.58 15.36 0.57
C ALA A 71 0.35 15.61 -0.32
N ARG A 72 0.53 15.58 -1.65
CA ARG A 72 -0.58 15.68 -2.61
C ARG A 72 -1.53 14.49 -2.47
N LEU A 73 -1.01 13.27 -2.43
CA LEU A 73 -1.82 12.05 -2.33
C LEU A 73 -2.58 11.98 -1.00
N LEU A 74 -1.91 12.28 0.12
CA LEU A 74 -2.52 12.34 1.45
C LEU A 74 -3.66 13.36 1.50
N ARG A 75 -3.46 14.54 0.90
CA ARG A 75 -4.50 15.56 0.83
C ARG A 75 -5.72 15.07 0.07
N ILE A 76 -5.54 14.46 -1.10
CA ILE A 76 -6.65 13.89 -1.88
C ILE A 76 -7.38 12.83 -1.05
N ALA A 77 -6.63 11.93 -0.43
CA ALA A 77 -7.17 10.82 0.34
C ALA A 77 -8.06 11.31 1.52
N VAL A 78 -7.57 12.28 2.29
CA VAL A 78 -8.26 12.81 3.46
C VAL A 78 -9.42 13.74 3.07
N THR A 79 -9.22 14.60 2.06
CA THR A 79 -10.21 15.64 1.73
C THR A 79 -11.32 15.19 0.79
N ARG A 80 -11.09 14.15 -0.02
CA ARG A 80 -12.05 13.71 -1.06
C ARG A 80 -12.53 12.28 -0.90
N LEU A 81 -11.67 11.41 -0.36
CA LEU A 81 -11.87 9.95 -0.41
C LEU A 81 -12.29 9.32 0.92
N GLY A 82 -12.48 10.13 1.97
CA GLY A 82 -13.01 9.68 3.26
C GLY A 82 -11.99 8.99 4.17
N ILE A 83 -10.69 9.13 3.92
CA ILE A 83 -9.65 8.64 4.84
C ILE A 83 -9.64 9.50 6.10
N THR A 84 -9.69 8.84 7.27
CA THR A 84 -9.70 9.47 8.59
C THR A 84 -8.45 9.14 9.42
N SER A 85 -7.71 8.10 9.03
CA SER A 85 -6.56 7.59 9.76
C SER A 85 -5.40 7.40 8.79
N VAL A 86 -4.24 7.98 9.11
CA VAL A 86 -3.01 7.84 8.30
C VAL A 86 -1.91 7.25 9.19
N ARG A 87 -1.29 6.17 8.73
CA ARG A 87 -0.19 5.51 9.43
C ARG A 87 1.05 5.47 8.55
N PHE A 88 2.13 6.09 9.01
CA PHE A 88 3.44 5.97 8.38
C PHE A 88 4.14 4.70 8.82
N THR A 89 4.71 4.02 7.83
CA THR A 89 5.31 2.69 7.94
C THR A 89 6.43 2.56 6.91
N GLY A 90 6.99 1.36 6.77
CA GLY A 90 8.01 1.08 5.78
C GLY A 90 8.78 -0.17 6.16
N GLY A 91 10.12 -0.08 6.06
CA GLY A 91 11.01 -0.73 7.01
C GLY A 91 10.93 -0.03 8.37
N GLU A 92 12.00 0.66 8.77
CA GLU A 92 11.97 1.53 9.95
C GLU A 92 11.75 2.99 9.47
N PRO A 93 10.54 3.55 9.67
CA PRO A 93 10.21 4.91 9.24
C PRO A 93 10.94 6.01 10.03
#